data_AF-A0A4P5WRY7-F1
#
_entry.id   AF-A0A4P5WRY7-F1
#
_cell.length_a   1.000
_cell.length_b   1.000
_cell.length_c   1.000
_cell.angle_alpha   90.00
_cell.angle_beta   90.00
_cell.angle_gamma   90.00
#
_symmetry.space_group_name_H-M   'P 1'
#
loop_
_entity.id
_entity.type
_entity.pdbx_description
1 polymer ?
#
loop_
_entity_poly.entity_id
_entity_poly.type
_entity_poly.pdbx_seq_one_letter_code
_entity_poly.pdbx_strand_id
1 'polypeptide(L)'
;MRAELALCGWDWAQVAVLPLADAADPVGLFSNSPRPASLHAASAQTILNWPLEAARNADKARELSEAFAPWQKQLASALPVTEAHHEAKRRLSSLAQQVEILAGMPDQPWTYRRSLRMEMQQHPRPPLEKVENGRIIRTSHPLDQQRQDYFQSLGDALVAAARKEQNALGLVRRLISFARSGDPLMGHFSHYEIVRLHELLQHPAPAEELQHRLHIVFFANPSDASVRPVISALDQLVQQPELISQPDERFDQMNALLQKLIERWEARTAWEPKSATRVQNDVDQSVRISNLALDQMQELARAAGVSDEDFRNRRRYINQALIVPLRDYRDQVLAHRMKTAPAAADGEDPDDQPLLIPATQPLTTN
;
A
#
# COMPACT_ATOMS: atom_id res chain seq x y z
N MET A 1 -12.96 -6.69 15.16
CA MET A 1 -12.50 -5.40 14.61
C MET A 1 -11.06 -5.45 14.10
N ARG A 2 -10.02 -5.75 14.90
CA ARG A 2 -8.63 -5.80 14.39
C ARG A 2 -8.40 -6.82 13.27
N ALA A 3 -8.88 -8.05 13.44
CA ALA A 3 -8.80 -9.08 12.39
C ALA A 3 -9.61 -8.67 11.14
N GLU A 4 -10.81 -8.09 11.34
CA GLU A 4 -11.67 -7.61 10.25
C GLU A 4 -11.03 -6.47 9.45
N LEU A 5 -10.40 -5.50 10.14
CA LEU A 5 -9.68 -4.41 9.48
C LEU A 5 -8.48 -4.95 8.71
N ALA A 6 -7.72 -5.90 9.29
CA ALA A 6 -6.61 -6.54 8.61
C ALA A 6 -7.04 -7.36 7.38
N LEU A 7 -8.23 -7.99 7.42
CA LEU A 7 -8.82 -8.65 6.23
C LEU A 7 -9.16 -7.66 5.12
N CYS A 8 -9.59 -6.45 5.51
CA CYS A 8 -9.79 -5.33 4.60
C CYS A 8 -8.50 -4.51 4.35
N GLY A 9 -7.31 -5.05 4.67
CA GLY A 9 -6.03 -4.38 4.41
C GLY A 9 -5.77 -3.10 5.21
N TRP A 10 -6.58 -2.80 6.21
CA TRP A 10 -6.45 -1.63 7.06
C TRP A 10 -5.84 -2.00 8.40
N ASP A 11 -4.87 -1.23 8.86
CA ASP A 11 -4.48 -1.28 10.26
C ASP A 11 -5.44 -0.43 11.11
N TRP A 12 -5.74 -0.88 12.33
CA TRP A 12 -6.61 -0.13 13.23
C TRP A 12 -6.02 1.21 13.67
N ALA A 13 -4.71 1.43 13.55
CA ALA A 13 -4.11 2.75 13.77
C ALA A 13 -4.53 3.76 12.69
N GLN A 14 -4.84 3.32 11.46
CA GLN A 14 -5.44 4.18 10.43
C GLN A 14 -6.84 4.66 10.85
N VAL A 15 -7.58 3.83 11.58
CA VAL A 15 -8.85 4.23 12.20
C VAL A 15 -8.61 5.14 13.41
N ALA A 16 -7.53 4.92 14.17
CA ALA A 16 -7.23 5.69 15.38
C ALA A 16 -6.84 7.15 15.13
N VAL A 17 -6.42 7.51 13.91
CA VAL A 17 -6.19 8.91 13.51
C VAL A 17 -7.44 9.62 13.01
N LEU A 18 -8.55 8.90 12.84
CA LEU A 18 -9.77 9.52 12.34
C LEU A 18 -10.26 10.59 13.33
N PRO A 19 -10.64 11.77 12.83
CA PRO A 19 -11.24 12.79 13.65
C PRO A 19 -12.60 12.32 14.15
N LEU A 20 -12.85 12.51 15.44
CA LEU A 20 -14.17 12.47 16.02
C LEU A 20 -14.60 13.89 16.32
N ALA A 21 -15.86 14.20 16.01
CA ALA A 21 -16.48 15.39 16.56
C ALA A 21 -16.44 15.27 18.09
N ASP A 22 -15.84 16.26 18.75
CA ASP A 22 -15.78 16.32 20.21
C ASP A 22 -17.18 16.62 20.75
N ALA A 23 -17.97 15.55 20.93
CA ALA A 23 -19.29 15.63 21.53
C ALA A 23 -19.24 15.74 23.07
N ALA A 24 -18.05 15.85 23.67
CA ALA A 24 -17.88 15.95 25.11
C ALA A 24 -18.06 17.37 25.66
N ASP A 25 -18.20 18.38 24.80
CA ASP A 25 -18.60 19.72 25.23
C ASP A 25 -20.10 19.69 25.62
N PRO A 26 -20.51 20.20 26.81
CA PRO A 26 -21.92 20.31 27.19
C PRO A 26 -22.80 21.09 26.20
N VAL A 27 -22.20 21.82 25.24
CA VAL A 27 -22.89 22.56 24.16
C VAL A 27 -22.74 21.85 22.80
N GLY A 28 -22.14 20.66 22.75
CA GLY A 28 -21.89 19.93 21.50
C GLY A 28 -23.17 19.66 20.71
N LEU A 29 -23.16 19.97 19.42
CA LEU A 29 -24.28 19.80 18.46
C LEU A 29 -24.88 18.38 18.45
N PHE A 30 -24.14 17.37 18.91
CA PHE A 30 -24.54 15.96 18.96
C PHE A 30 -24.92 15.46 20.36
N SER A 31 -24.99 16.33 21.37
CA SER A 31 -25.37 15.97 22.75
C SER A 31 -26.72 15.23 22.86
N ASN A 32 -27.63 15.49 21.92
CA ASN A 32 -28.94 14.84 21.83
C ASN A 32 -29.07 13.82 20.68
N SER A 33 -27.98 13.51 19.96
CA SER A 33 -28.01 12.54 18.88
C SER A 33 -27.61 11.15 19.38
N PRO A 34 -28.35 10.09 19.04
CA PRO A 34 -27.96 8.72 19.38
C PRO A 34 -26.59 8.42 18.75
N ARG A 35 -25.72 7.75 19.52
CA ARG A 35 -24.41 7.33 19.01
C ARG A 35 -24.61 6.48 17.74
N PRO A 36 -23.81 6.69 16.68
CA PRO A 36 -23.90 5.87 15.49
C PRO A 36 -23.69 4.40 15.84
N ALA A 37 -24.41 3.52 15.15
CA ALA A 37 -24.32 2.08 15.37
C ALA A 37 -22.89 1.58 15.12
N SER A 38 -22.42 0.63 15.93
CA SER A 38 -21.13 -0.03 15.72
C SER A 38 -21.08 -0.69 14.34
N LEU A 39 -19.97 -0.53 13.63
CA LEU A 39 -19.69 -1.26 12.40
C LEU A 39 -19.55 -2.76 12.73
N HIS A 40 -20.33 -3.61 12.07
CA HIS A 40 -20.29 -5.07 12.23
C HIS A 40 -19.86 -5.74 10.92
N ALA A 41 -19.40 -7.00 10.97
CA ALA A 41 -18.83 -7.72 9.82
C ALA A 41 -19.79 -7.85 8.61
N ALA A 42 -21.11 -7.82 8.83
CA ALA A 42 -22.11 -7.78 7.76
C ALA A 42 -22.06 -6.47 6.92
N SER A 43 -21.36 -5.44 7.39
CA SER A 43 -21.14 -4.16 6.71
C SER A 43 -19.91 -4.17 5.80
N ALA A 44 -19.20 -5.28 5.64
CA ALA A 44 -18.01 -5.37 4.79
C ALA A 44 -18.29 -5.03 3.30
N GLN A 45 -19.49 -5.35 2.81
CA GLN A 45 -19.97 -4.91 1.49
C GLN A 45 -20.12 -3.39 1.39
N THR A 46 -20.46 -2.72 2.50
CA THR A 46 -20.51 -1.26 2.59
C THR A 46 -19.11 -0.63 2.58
N ILE A 47 -18.09 -1.34 3.09
CA ILE A 47 -16.68 -0.91 3.06
C ILE A 47 -16.12 -0.98 1.63
N LEU A 48 -16.47 -2.00 0.85
CA LEU A 48 -16.06 -2.14 -0.55
C LEU A 48 -16.66 -1.04 -1.45
N ASN A 49 -17.86 -0.56 -1.12
CA ASN A 49 -18.52 0.54 -1.82
C ASN A 49 -18.18 1.93 -1.25
N TRP A 50 -17.41 2.00 -0.17
CA TRP A 50 -17.03 3.24 0.50
C TRP A 50 -16.23 4.20 -0.40
N PRO A 51 -15.32 3.76 -1.28
CA PRO A 51 -14.63 4.68 -2.19
C PRO A 51 -15.59 5.44 -3.13
N LEU A 52 -16.66 4.80 -3.58
CA LEU A 52 -17.70 5.40 -4.42
C LEU A 52 -18.57 6.41 -3.64
N GLU A 53 -18.97 6.07 -2.42
CA GLU A 53 -19.76 6.96 -1.56
C GLU A 53 -18.93 8.12 -0.99
N ALA A 54 -17.64 7.91 -0.74
CA ALA A 54 -16.70 8.96 -0.35
C ALA A 54 -16.46 9.95 -1.50
N ALA A 55 -16.35 9.47 -2.74
CA ALA A 55 -16.24 10.34 -3.92
C ALA A 55 -17.49 11.20 -4.14
N ARG A 56 -18.69 10.66 -3.90
CA ARG A 56 -19.97 11.41 -3.97
C ARG A 56 -20.09 12.49 -2.90
N ASN A 57 -19.47 12.28 -1.74
CA ASN A 57 -19.58 13.18 -0.59
C ASN A 57 -18.31 14.02 -0.34
N ALA A 58 -17.27 13.88 -1.16
CA ALA A 58 -15.95 14.46 -0.93
C ALA A 58 -15.99 15.98 -0.69
N ASP A 59 -16.79 16.72 -1.47
CA ASP A 59 -16.91 18.16 -1.33
C ASP A 59 -17.58 18.57 0.00
N LYS A 60 -18.64 17.85 0.40
CA LYS A 60 -19.34 18.08 1.68
C LYS A 60 -18.52 17.59 2.88
N ALA A 61 -17.82 16.47 2.73
CA ALA A 61 -16.94 15.93 3.75
C ALA A 61 -15.76 16.88 4.01
N ARG A 62 -15.21 17.51 2.96
CA ARG A 62 -14.18 18.54 3.09
C ARG A 62 -14.73 19.80 3.77
N GLU A 63 -15.89 20.30 3.35
CA GLU A 63 -16.54 21.47 3.96
C GLU A 63 -16.85 21.25 5.45
N LEU A 64 -17.40 20.08 5.80
CA LEU A 64 -17.62 19.68 7.19
C LEU A 64 -16.29 19.49 7.94
N SER A 65 -15.29 18.86 7.32
CA SER A 65 -13.97 18.69 7.94
C SER A 65 -13.33 20.05 8.25
N GLU A 66 -13.42 21.02 7.36
CA GLU A 66 -12.89 22.37 7.55
C GLU A 66 -13.67 23.13 8.64
N ALA A 67 -15.00 23.07 8.63
CA ALA A 67 -15.84 23.72 9.63
C ALA A 67 -15.65 23.15 11.04
N PHE A 68 -15.44 21.84 11.15
CA PHE A 68 -15.31 21.13 12.43
C PHE A 68 -13.85 20.88 12.85
N ALA A 69 -12.85 21.19 12.01
CA ALA A 69 -11.43 20.98 12.33
C ALA A 69 -11.00 21.50 13.72
N PRO A 70 -11.47 22.67 14.21
CA PRO A 70 -11.11 23.15 15.54
C PRO A 70 -11.69 22.32 16.71
N TRP A 71 -12.74 21.53 16.44
CA TRP A 71 -13.54 20.79 17.43
C TRP A 71 -13.36 19.27 17.29
N GLN A 72 -12.43 18.84 16.45
CA GLN A 72 -12.18 17.42 16.21
C GLN A 72 -11.06 16.93 17.12
N LYS A 73 -11.35 15.89 17.91
CA LYS A 73 -10.33 15.11 18.64
C LYS A 73 -10.05 13.82 17.88
N GLN A 74 -8.79 13.43 17.80
CA GLN A 74 -8.44 12.11 17.25
C GLN A 74 -8.86 11.00 18.22
N LEU A 75 -9.29 9.85 17.70
CA LEU A 75 -9.56 8.66 18.51
C LEU A 75 -8.39 8.31 19.44
N ALA A 76 -7.15 8.45 18.96
CA ALA A 76 -5.94 8.19 19.74
C ALA A 76 -5.77 9.11 20.96
N SER A 77 -6.18 10.39 20.87
CA SER A 77 -6.06 11.34 21.98
C SER A 77 -7.15 11.17 23.04
N ALA A 78 -8.24 10.46 22.71
CA ALA A 78 -9.29 10.08 23.65
C ALA A 78 -8.95 8.83 24.49
N LEU A 79 -7.88 8.11 24.17
CA LEU A 79 -7.50 6.89 24.89
C LEU A 79 -6.76 7.20 26.21
N PRO A 80 -7.12 6.55 27.33
CA PRO A 80 -6.38 6.70 28.58
C PRO A 80 -4.95 6.17 28.43
N VAL A 81 -3.99 6.87 29.05
CA VAL A 81 -2.57 6.51 29.02
C VAL A 81 -2.35 5.18 29.74
N THR A 82 -2.21 4.13 28.93
CA THR A 82 -2.08 2.72 29.31
C THR A 82 -1.05 2.06 28.37
N GLU A 83 -0.69 0.80 28.61
CA GLU A 83 0.14 0.04 27.67
C GLU A 83 -0.44 0.05 26.24
N ALA A 84 -1.77 -0.02 26.13
CA ALA A 84 -2.48 0.08 24.85
C ALA A 84 -2.28 1.43 24.16
N HIS A 85 -2.17 2.53 24.91
CA HIS A 85 -1.86 3.85 24.37
C HIS A 85 -0.43 3.93 23.82
N HIS A 86 0.55 3.33 24.51
CA HIS A 86 1.92 3.27 24.02
C HIS A 86 2.04 2.42 22.75
N GLU A 87 1.35 1.29 22.68
CA GLU A 87 1.30 0.48 21.46
C GLU A 87 0.57 1.20 20.32
N ALA A 88 -0.51 1.94 20.62
CA ALA A 88 -1.17 2.80 19.63
C ALA A 88 -0.19 3.82 19.06
N LYS A 89 0.56 4.51 19.90
CA LYS A 89 1.56 5.51 19.48
C LYS A 89 2.66 4.88 18.62
N ARG A 90 3.13 3.67 18.97
CA ARG A 90 4.12 2.93 18.16
C ARG A 90 3.57 2.60 16.77
N ARG A 91 2.36 2.03 16.69
CA ARG A 91 1.72 1.72 15.40
C ARG A 91 1.42 2.96 14.56
N LEU A 92 1.02 4.06 15.19
CA LEU A 92 0.88 5.36 14.51
C LEU A 92 2.20 5.84 13.93
N SER A 93 3.30 5.67 14.67
CA SER A 93 4.65 5.96 14.17
C SER A 93 5.03 5.07 12.99
N SER A 94 4.75 3.76 13.05
CA SER A 94 5.00 2.83 11.94
C SER A 94 4.15 3.17 10.70
N LEU A 95 2.90 3.60 10.89
CA LEU A 95 2.04 4.08 9.81
C LEU A 95 2.58 5.37 9.18
N ALA A 96 3.05 6.32 10.00
CA ALA A 96 3.67 7.54 9.51
C ALA A 96 4.94 7.23 8.69
N GLN A 97 5.77 6.28 9.15
CA GLN A 97 6.94 5.81 8.41
C GLN A 97 6.56 5.13 7.09
N GLN A 98 5.49 4.32 7.08
CA GLN A 98 4.98 3.71 5.84
C GLN A 98 4.61 4.80 4.82
N VAL A 99 3.88 5.83 5.24
CA VAL A 99 3.50 6.98 4.40
C VAL A 99 4.73 7.74 3.90
N GLU A 100 5.70 7.99 4.77
CA GLU A 100 6.96 8.66 4.43
C GLU A 100 7.76 7.88 3.38
N ILE A 101 7.85 6.56 3.51
CA ILE A 101 8.53 5.70 2.53
C ILE A 101 7.84 5.81 1.17
N LEU A 102 6.51 5.65 1.12
CA LEU A 102 5.75 5.63 -0.13
C LEU A 102 5.70 7.01 -0.83
N ALA A 103 5.70 8.10 -0.07
CA ALA A 103 5.68 9.46 -0.62
C ALA A 103 7.10 9.98 -0.95
N GLY A 104 8.08 9.75 -0.07
CA GLY A 104 9.43 10.28 -0.19
C GLY A 104 10.37 9.44 -1.05
N MET A 105 10.14 8.14 -1.15
CA MET A 105 10.94 7.19 -1.93
C MET A 105 10.03 6.30 -2.78
N PRO A 106 9.26 6.88 -3.72
CA PRO A 106 8.34 6.13 -4.56
C PRO A 106 9.09 5.05 -5.35
N ASP A 107 8.42 3.91 -5.52
CA ASP A 107 8.97 2.74 -6.21
C ASP A 107 10.22 2.11 -5.56
N GLN A 108 10.55 2.47 -4.30
CA GLN A 108 11.63 1.88 -3.49
C GLN A 108 11.12 1.27 -2.18
N PRO A 109 10.17 0.32 -2.24
CA PRO A 109 9.49 -0.22 -1.06
C PRO A 109 10.46 -0.84 -0.07
N TRP A 110 11.58 -1.45 -0.50
CA TRP A 110 12.55 -2.18 0.32
C TRP A 110 13.24 -1.36 1.41
N THR A 111 13.19 -0.04 1.34
CA THR A 111 13.68 0.88 2.37
C THR A 111 13.02 0.61 3.74
N TYR A 112 11.80 0.06 3.75
CA TYR A 112 11.12 -0.39 4.97
C TYR A 112 11.93 -1.42 5.77
N ARG A 113 12.74 -2.28 5.11
CA ARG A 113 13.54 -3.32 5.78
C ARG A 113 14.48 -2.69 6.80
N ARG A 114 15.11 -1.57 6.42
CA ARG A 114 15.99 -0.80 7.29
C ARG A 114 15.20 -0.14 8.42
N SER A 115 14.09 0.51 8.11
CA SER A 115 13.23 1.17 9.12
C SER A 115 12.73 0.17 10.18
N LEU A 116 12.22 -0.99 9.74
CA LEU A 116 11.73 -2.03 10.62
C LEU A 116 12.85 -2.60 11.52
N ARG A 117 14.04 -2.84 10.95
CA ARG A 117 15.20 -3.32 11.71
C ARG A 117 15.65 -2.29 12.75
N MET A 118 15.70 -1.02 12.38
CA MET A 118 16.05 0.05 13.31
C MET A 118 15.03 0.17 14.45
N GLU A 119 13.74 0.04 14.16
CA GLU A 119 12.69 0.03 15.19
C GLU A 119 12.89 -1.14 16.17
N MET A 120 13.19 -2.34 15.66
CA MET A 120 13.44 -3.53 16.48
C MET A 120 14.73 -3.41 17.33
N GLN A 121 15.75 -2.69 16.86
CA GLN A 121 17.03 -2.53 17.55
C GLN A 121 17.02 -1.39 18.57
N GLN A 122 16.50 -0.23 18.19
CA GLN A 122 16.57 1.00 19.00
C GLN A 122 15.38 1.15 19.95
N HIS A 123 14.23 0.60 19.58
CA HIS A 123 13.00 0.74 20.34
C HIS A 123 12.31 -0.61 20.57
N PRO A 124 13.01 -1.65 21.06
CA PRO A 124 12.38 -2.94 21.34
C PRO A 124 11.24 -2.77 22.35
N ARG A 125 10.21 -3.60 22.21
CA ARG A 125 9.13 -3.66 23.20
C ARG A 125 9.65 -4.34 24.48
N PRO A 126 9.14 -3.95 25.66
CA PRO A 126 9.54 -4.60 26.90
C PRO A 126 9.31 -6.13 26.83
N PRO A 127 10.27 -6.94 27.28
CA PRO A 127 10.11 -8.39 27.31
C PRO A 127 9.00 -8.78 28.29
N LEU A 128 8.30 -9.87 27.97
CA LEU A 128 7.28 -10.45 28.84
C LEU A 128 7.91 -11.45 29.80
N GLU A 129 7.44 -11.46 31.05
CA GLU A 129 7.83 -12.45 32.04
C GLU A 129 6.84 -13.60 32.04
N LYS A 130 7.33 -14.82 31.78
CA LYS A 130 6.53 -16.04 31.79
C LYS A 130 7.05 -16.96 32.89
N VAL A 131 6.14 -17.52 33.68
CA VAL A 131 6.50 -18.55 34.68
C VAL A 131 6.42 -19.91 34.02
N GLU A 132 7.58 -20.56 33.83
CA GLU A 132 7.68 -21.95 33.34
C GLU A 132 8.46 -22.79 34.35
N ASN A 133 7.91 -23.93 34.73
CA ASN A 133 8.53 -24.88 35.66
C ASN A 133 9.03 -24.23 36.98
N GLY A 134 8.27 -23.26 37.51
CA GLY A 134 8.62 -22.55 38.75
C GLY A 134 9.75 -21.52 38.62
N ARG A 135 10.21 -21.21 37.39
CA ARG A 135 11.19 -20.16 37.11
C ARG A 135 10.57 -19.05 36.27
N ILE A 136 10.97 -17.80 36.54
CA ILE A 136 10.61 -16.66 35.71
C ILE A 136 11.57 -16.62 34.52
N ILE A 137 11.03 -16.81 33.31
CA ILE A 137 11.76 -16.73 32.05
C ILE A 137 11.33 -15.44 31.36
N ARG A 138 12.31 -14.65 30.89
CA ARG A 138 12.06 -13.49 30.04
C ARG A 138 11.94 -13.94 28.59
N THR A 139 10.82 -13.61 27.96
CA THR A 139 10.54 -13.90 26.55
C THR A 139 10.37 -12.60 25.77
N SER A 140 10.81 -12.61 24.50
CA SER A 140 10.59 -11.52 23.56
C SER A 140 9.11 -11.15 23.46
N HIS A 141 8.82 -9.87 23.24
CA HIS A 141 7.44 -9.45 23.00
C HIS A 141 6.90 -10.13 21.72
N PRO A 142 5.67 -10.66 21.70
CA PRO A 142 5.14 -11.44 20.56
C PRO A 142 5.19 -10.72 19.22
N LEU A 143 4.93 -9.40 19.21
CA LEU A 143 5.02 -8.59 17.98
C LEU A 143 6.47 -8.44 17.46
N ASP A 144 7.46 -8.37 18.35
CA ASP A 144 8.86 -8.28 17.94
C ASP A 144 9.35 -9.65 17.45
N GLN A 145 8.91 -10.74 18.10
CA GLN A 145 9.14 -12.11 17.63
C GLN A 145 8.57 -12.31 16.22
N GLN A 146 7.34 -11.86 15.97
CA GLN A 146 6.71 -11.96 14.66
C GLN A 146 7.52 -11.23 13.57
N ARG A 147 8.09 -10.06 13.87
CA ARG A 147 8.96 -9.34 12.92
C ARG A 147 10.29 -10.06 12.68
N GLN A 148 10.84 -10.74 13.68
CA GLN A 148 12.02 -11.61 13.51
C GLN A 148 11.69 -12.80 12.59
N ASP A 149 10.58 -13.49 12.87
CA ASP A 149 10.11 -14.64 12.11
C ASP A 149 9.83 -14.26 10.64
N TYR A 150 9.32 -13.04 10.42
CA TYR A 150 9.13 -12.46 9.09
C TYR A 150 10.43 -12.35 8.31
N PHE A 151 11.46 -11.71 8.89
CA PHE A 151 12.74 -11.54 8.20
C PHE A 151 13.42 -12.87 7.91
N GLN A 152 13.33 -13.85 8.82
CA GLN A 152 13.83 -15.19 8.58
C GLN A 152 13.08 -15.85 7.42
N SER A 153 11.75 -15.82 7.43
CA SER A 153 10.91 -16.39 6.38
C SER A 153 11.15 -15.74 5.02
N LEU A 154 11.33 -14.42 4.99
CA LEU A 154 11.66 -13.65 3.79
C LEU A 154 13.03 -14.06 3.24
N GLY A 155 14.05 -14.13 4.11
CA GLY A 155 15.39 -14.58 3.74
C GLY A 155 15.40 -15.99 3.12
N ASP A 156 14.71 -16.93 3.75
CA ASP A 156 14.57 -18.31 3.25
C ASP A 156 13.90 -18.34 1.88
N ALA A 157 12.80 -17.59 1.71
CA ALA A 157 12.08 -17.52 0.44
C ALA A 157 12.93 -16.92 -0.69
N LEU A 158 13.71 -15.88 -0.40
CA LEU A 158 14.60 -15.23 -1.38
C LEU A 158 15.75 -16.15 -1.80
N VAL A 159 16.38 -16.85 -0.86
CA VAL A 159 17.44 -17.81 -1.16
C VAL A 159 16.90 -18.94 -2.03
N ALA A 160 15.74 -19.50 -1.67
CA ALA A 160 15.09 -20.56 -2.43
C ALA A 160 14.69 -20.08 -3.84
N ALA A 161 14.16 -18.86 -3.98
CA ALA A 161 13.79 -18.27 -5.27
C ALA A 161 15.01 -18.03 -6.16
N ALA A 162 16.09 -17.46 -5.62
CA ALA A 162 17.34 -17.23 -6.36
C ALA A 162 17.97 -18.54 -6.86
N ARG A 163 17.83 -19.63 -6.09
CA ARG A 163 18.31 -20.97 -6.45
C ARG A 163 17.31 -21.79 -7.26
N LYS A 164 16.11 -21.25 -7.54
CA LYS A 164 15.00 -21.94 -8.21
C LYS A 164 14.64 -23.28 -7.57
N GLU A 165 14.64 -23.32 -6.24
CA GLU A 165 14.28 -24.52 -5.48
C GLU A 165 12.79 -24.85 -5.64
N GLN A 166 12.45 -26.14 -5.67
CA GLN A 166 11.08 -26.60 -5.94
C GLN A 166 10.08 -26.18 -4.86
N ASN A 167 10.54 -25.98 -3.63
CA ASN A 167 9.72 -25.53 -2.49
C ASN A 167 9.57 -23.99 -2.42
N ALA A 168 10.20 -23.23 -3.32
CA ALA A 168 10.28 -21.77 -3.21
C ALA A 168 8.89 -21.12 -3.12
N LEU A 169 7.94 -21.51 -3.98
CA LEU A 169 6.56 -21.00 -3.92
C LEU A 169 5.87 -21.30 -2.57
N GLY A 170 6.15 -22.47 -1.97
CA GLY A 170 5.65 -22.83 -0.65
C GLY A 170 6.19 -21.91 0.45
N LEU A 171 7.43 -21.44 0.32
CA LEU A 171 8.03 -20.46 1.23
C LEU A 171 7.44 -19.06 1.00
N VAL A 172 7.22 -18.64 -0.26
CA VAL A 172 6.54 -17.37 -0.58
C VAL A 172 5.16 -17.31 0.07
N ARG A 173 4.37 -18.40 0.00
CA ARG A 173 3.03 -18.47 0.60
C ARG A 173 3.02 -18.32 2.12
N ARG A 174 4.12 -18.64 2.82
CA ARG A 174 4.23 -18.37 4.26
C ARG A 174 4.26 -16.87 4.56
N LEU A 175 4.69 -16.04 3.61
CA LEU A 175 4.72 -14.59 3.80
C LEU A 175 3.31 -13.97 3.89
N ILE A 176 2.29 -14.65 3.34
CA ILE A 176 0.90 -14.19 3.36
C ILE A 176 0.37 -14.00 4.79
N SER A 177 0.82 -14.82 5.75
CA SER A 177 0.39 -14.64 7.16
C SER A 177 0.92 -13.35 7.77
N PHE A 178 2.11 -12.88 7.35
CA PHE A 178 2.67 -11.61 7.83
C PHE A 178 1.99 -10.42 7.18
N ALA A 179 1.61 -10.53 5.91
CA ALA A 179 0.77 -9.54 5.23
C ALA A 179 -0.57 -9.30 5.97
N ARG A 180 -1.13 -10.35 6.58
CA ARG A 180 -2.39 -10.31 7.35
C ARG A 180 -2.22 -10.05 8.85
N SER A 181 -1.01 -9.72 9.31
CA SER A 181 -0.70 -9.56 10.74
C SER A 181 -1.31 -8.32 11.40
N GLY A 182 -1.66 -7.29 10.62
CA GLY A 182 -2.01 -5.97 11.15
C GLY A 182 -0.81 -5.22 11.76
N ASP A 183 0.42 -5.51 11.31
CA ASP A 183 1.55 -4.61 11.49
C ASP A 183 1.56 -3.58 10.33
N PRO A 184 1.52 -2.26 10.62
CA PRO A 184 1.40 -1.23 9.57
C PRO A 184 2.54 -1.26 8.55
N LEU A 185 3.76 -1.50 9.01
CA LEU A 185 4.95 -1.41 8.17
C LEU A 185 5.21 -2.78 7.51
N MET A 186 5.35 -3.83 8.32
CA MET A 186 5.61 -5.18 7.82
C MET A 186 4.45 -5.69 6.95
N GLY A 187 3.20 -5.52 7.38
CA GLY A 187 2.02 -6.07 6.69
C GLY A 187 1.89 -5.53 5.26
N HIS A 188 1.95 -4.21 5.10
CA HIS A 188 1.84 -3.60 3.78
C HIS A 188 3.01 -3.97 2.86
N PHE A 189 4.25 -3.84 3.33
CA PHE A 189 5.43 -4.11 2.50
C PHE A 189 5.65 -5.61 2.23
N SER A 190 5.05 -6.52 3.02
CA SER A 190 5.03 -7.95 2.70
C SER A 190 4.41 -8.22 1.32
N HIS A 191 3.41 -7.44 0.90
CA HIS A 191 2.82 -7.60 -0.44
C HIS A 191 3.85 -7.31 -1.55
N TYR A 192 4.69 -6.28 -1.38
CA TYR A 192 5.75 -5.98 -2.34
C TYR A 192 6.79 -7.10 -2.42
N GLU A 193 7.18 -7.67 -1.29
CA GLU A 193 8.12 -8.80 -1.26
C GLU A 193 7.55 -10.04 -1.94
N ILE A 194 6.28 -10.35 -1.69
CA ILE A 194 5.60 -11.48 -2.32
C ILE A 194 5.56 -11.28 -3.84
N VAL A 195 5.22 -10.09 -4.33
CA VAL A 195 5.21 -9.79 -5.77
C VAL A 195 6.61 -9.93 -6.37
N ARG A 196 7.64 -9.37 -5.72
CA ARG A 196 9.04 -9.51 -6.16
C ARG A 196 9.47 -10.98 -6.24
N LEU A 197 9.07 -11.80 -5.28
CA LEU A 197 9.36 -13.23 -5.29
C LEU A 197 8.63 -13.97 -6.41
N HIS A 198 7.38 -13.58 -6.73
CA HIS A 198 6.68 -14.11 -7.91
C HIS A 198 7.40 -13.74 -9.20
N GLU A 199 7.86 -12.49 -9.34
CA GLU A 199 8.66 -12.03 -10.49
C GLU A 199 9.97 -12.85 -10.64
N LEU A 200 10.71 -13.07 -9.55
CA LEU A 200 11.93 -13.89 -9.55
C LEU A 200 11.66 -15.35 -9.96
N LEU A 201 10.50 -15.88 -9.58
CA LEU A 201 10.06 -17.23 -9.90
C LEU A 201 9.35 -17.34 -11.26
N GLN A 202 9.31 -16.25 -12.04
CA GLN A 202 8.65 -16.20 -13.35
C GLN A 202 7.14 -16.45 -13.28
N HIS A 203 6.47 -15.81 -12.33
CA HIS A 203 5.01 -15.76 -12.17
C HIS A 203 4.34 -17.16 -12.04
N PRO A 204 4.76 -17.99 -11.06
CA PRO A 204 4.27 -19.37 -10.94
C PRO A 204 2.79 -19.46 -10.51
N ALA A 205 2.23 -18.39 -9.96
CA ALA A 205 0.84 -18.31 -9.52
C ALA A 205 0.25 -16.92 -9.85
N PRO A 206 -0.08 -16.62 -11.13
CA PRO A 206 -0.39 -15.26 -11.56
C PRO A 206 -1.63 -14.66 -10.89
N ALA A 207 -2.67 -15.46 -10.61
CA ALA A 207 -3.86 -14.97 -9.90
C ALA A 207 -3.56 -14.57 -8.44
N GLU A 208 -2.70 -15.33 -7.76
CA GLU A 208 -2.25 -15.02 -6.39
C GLU A 208 -1.42 -13.73 -6.39
N GLU A 209 -0.49 -13.61 -7.34
CA GLU A 209 0.30 -12.41 -7.54
C GLU A 209 -0.56 -11.17 -7.82
N LEU A 210 -1.56 -11.29 -8.69
CA LEU A 210 -2.47 -10.19 -9.03
C LEU A 210 -3.16 -9.67 -7.77
N GLN A 211 -3.62 -10.54 -6.87
CA GLN A 211 -4.23 -10.12 -5.59
C GLN A 211 -3.27 -9.27 -4.76
N HIS A 212 -1.99 -9.64 -4.69
CA HIS A 212 -0.99 -8.85 -3.98
C HIS A 212 -0.69 -7.51 -4.69
N ARG A 213 -0.63 -7.49 -6.03
CA ARG A 213 -0.45 -6.24 -6.81
C ARG A 213 -1.63 -5.27 -6.61
N LEU A 214 -2.86 -5.77 -6.70
CA LEU A 214 -4.06 -4.97 -6.45
C LEU A 214 -4.06 -4.45 -5.02
N HIS A 215 -3.64 -5.26 -4.04
CA HIS A 215 -3.56 -4.81 -2.66
C HIS A 215 -2.61 -3.61 -2.50
N ILE A 216 -1.41 -3.70 -3.06
CA ILE A 216 -0.43 -2.61 -3.06
C ILE A 216 -1.04 -1.32 -3.61
N VAL A 217 -1.79 -1.42 -4.72
CA VAL A 217 -2.35 -0.24 -5.40
C VAL A 217 -3.53 0.36 -4.63
N PHE A 218 -4.49 -0.44 -4.18
CA PHE A 218 -5.73 0.07 -3.60
C PHE A 218 -5.68 0.35 -2.10
N PHE A 219 -4.76 -0.26 -1.37
CA PHE A 219 -4.61 -0.06 0.09
C PHE A 219 -3.43 0.82 0.47
N ALA A 220 -2.72 1.40 -0.50
CA ALA A 220 -1.71 2.42 -0.22
C ALA A 220 -2.35 3.79 0.06
N ASN A 221 -1.63 4.62 0.81
CA ASN A 221 -2.07 5.97 1.20
C ASN A 221 -2.29 6.87 -0.04
N PRO A 222 -3.22 7.84 0.00
CA PRO A 222 -3.37 8.84 -1.07
C PRO A 222 -2.07 9.57 -1.45
N SER A 223 -1.12 9.76 -0.53
CA SER A 223 0.17 10.40 -0.82
C SER A 223 1.21 9.46 -1.42
N ASP A 224 0.93 8.17 -1.58
CA ASP A 224 1.86 7.27 -2.27
C ASP A 224 2.03 7.72 -3.72
N ALA A 225 3.29 7.87 -4.15
CA ALA A 225 3.67 8.36 -5.47
C ALA A 225 4.24 7.25 -6.37
N SER A 226 4.15 5.98 -5.94
CA SER A 226 4.66 4.82 -6.66
C SER A 226 3.77 4.49 -7.86
N VAL A 227 4.31 4.61 -9.07
CA VAL A 227 3.56 4.35 -10.32
C VAL A 227 3.80 2.94 -10.85
N ARG A 228 4.96 2.32 -10.56
CA ARG A 228 5.33 1.01 -11.12
C ARG A 228 4.41 -0.13 -10.67
N PRO A 229 3.93 -0.17 -9.41
CA PRO A 229 2.94 -1.18 -9.01
C PRO A 229 1.65 -1.09 -9.83
N VAL A 230 1.19 0.14 -10.13
CA VAL A 230 -0.02 0.37 -10.94
C VAL A 230 0.20 -0.07 -12.39
N ILE A 231 1.33 0.33 -12.99
CA ILE A 231 1.72 -0.07 -14.34
C ILE A 231 1.77 -1.60 -14.46
N SER A 232 2.41 -2.27 -13.50
CA SER A 232 2.60 -3.72 -13.55
C SER A 232 1.27 -4.47 -13.33
N ALA A 233 0.39 -3.96 -12.46
CA ALA A 233 -0.96 -4.52 -12.29
C ALA A 233 -1.80 -4.38 -13.58
N LEU A 234 -1.75 -3.21 -14.23
CA LEU A 234 -2.41 -2.99 -15.51
C LEU A 234 -1.84 -3.91 -16.60
N ASP A 235 -0.51 -4.01 -16.69
CA ASP A 235 0.16 -4.88 -17.66
C ASP A 235 -0.24 -6.34 -17.48
N GLN A 236 -0.27 -6.83 -16.24
CA GLN A 236 -0.71 -8.20 -15.96
C GLN A 236 -2.16 -8.45 -16.43
N LEU A 237 -3.08 -7.52 -16.17
CA LEU A 237 -4.48 -7.66 -16.61
C LEU A 237 -4.64 -7.58 -18.13
N VAL A 238 -3.80 -6.77 -18.79
CA VAL A 238 -3.79 -6.65 -20.25
C VAL A 238 -3.27 -7.93 -20.89
N GLN A 239 -2.15 -8.46 -20.39
CA GLN A 239 -1.49 -9.63 -20.96
C GLN A 239 -2.19 -10.96 -20.63
N GLN A 240 -2.92 -11.03 -19.51
CA GLN A 240 -3.54 -12.26 -19.00
C GLN A 240 -5.05 -12.04 -18.77
N PRO A 241 -5.84 -11.86 -19.84
CA PRO A 241 -7.28 -11.59 -19.76
C PRO A 241 -8.07 -12.67 -19.01
N GLU A 242 -7.55 -13.88 -18.89
CA GLU A 242 -8.13 -15.03 -18.21
C GLU A 242 -8.13 -14.92 -16.68
N LEU A 243 -7.34 -14.00 -16.09
CA LEU A 243 -7.27 -13.83 -14.63
C LEU A 243 -8.58 -13.30 -14.03
N ILE A 244 -9.36 -12.56 -14.81
CA ILE A 244 -10.68 -12.06 -14.44
C ILE A 244 -11.65 -12.49 -15.54
N SER A 245 -12.46 -13.51 -15.24
CA SER A 245 -13.35 -14.11 -16.23
C SER A 245 -14.54 -13.23 -16.60
N GLN A 246 -14.98 -12.35 -15.70
CA GLN A 246 -16.15 -11.50 -15.91
C GLN A 246 -15.76 -10.20 -16.64
N PRO A 247 -16.37 -9.89 -17.80
CA PRO A 247 -16.03 -8.70 -18.60
C PRO A 247 -16.22 -7.36 -17.88
N ASP A 248 -17.26 -7.25 -17.06
CA ASP A 248 -17.57 -6.07 -16.24
C ASP A 248 -16.53 -5.86 -15.13
N GLU A 249 -16.22 -6.91 -14.36
CA GLU A 249 -15.17 -6.85 -13.33
C GLU A 249 -13.82 -6.47 -13.94
N ARG A 250 -13.48 -7.01 -15.12
CA ARG A 250 -12.22 -6.70 -15.80
C ARG A 250 -12.18 -5.25 -16.28
N PHE A 251 -13.29 -4.76 -16.85
CA PHE A 251 -13.44 -3.35 -17.25
C PHE A 251 -13.26 -2.42 -16.05
N ASP A 252 -13.96 -2.70 -14.94
CA ASP A 252 -13.90 -1.89 -13.73
C ASP A 252 -12.50 -1.89 -13.11
N GLN A 253 -11.84 -3.05 -13.10
CA GLN A 253 -10.49 -3.17 -12.55
C GLN A 253 -9.48 -2.33 -13.35
N MET A 254 -9.53 -2.39 -14.69
CA MET A 254 -8.69 -1.55 -15.55
C MET A 254 -9.00 -0.07 -15.38
N ASN A 255 -10.29 0.28 -15.31
CA ASN A 255 -10.73 1.66 -15.12
C ASN A 255 -10.24 2.25 -13.79
N ALA A 256 -10.32 1.46 -12.71
CA ALA A 256 -9.88 1.84 -11.37
C ALA A 256 -8.35 1.99 -11.30
N LEU A 257 -7.60 1.09 -11.95
CA LEU A 257 -6.15 1.20 -12.03
C LEU A 257 -5.68 2.40 -12.86
N LEU A 258 -6.37 2.75 -13.95
CA LEU A 258 -6.12 3.99 -14.70
C LEU A 258 -6.36 5.23 -13.84
N GLN A 259 -7.42 5.21 -13.00
CA GLN A 259 -7.67 6.29 -12.05
C GLN A 259 -6.55 6.38 -11.01
N LYS A 260 -6.10 5.25 -10.46
CA LYS A 260 -4.96 5.22 -9.52
C LYS A 260 -3.68 5.73 -10.18
N LEU A 261 -3.44 5.43 -11.45
CA LEU A 261 -2.27 5.93 -12.16
C LEU A 261 -2.26 7.46 -12.25
N ILE A 262 -3.42 8.09 -12.47
CA ILE A 262 -3.58 9.56 -12.41
C ILE A 262 -3.21 10.07 -11.02
N GLU A 263 -3.84 9.53 -9.98
CA GLU A 263 -3.60 9.93 -8.58
C GLU A 263 -2.10 9.81 -8.19
N ARG A 264 -1.44 8.72 -8.60
CA ARG A 264 0.00 8.50 -8.35
C ARG A 264 0.88 9.52 -9.06
N TRP A 265 0.57 9.85 -10.32
CA TRP A 265 1.33 10.86 -11.05
C TRP A 265 1.12 12.27 -10.50
N GLU A 266 -0.10 12.59 -10.02
CA GLU A 266 -0.37 13.84 -9.30
C GLU A 266 0.44 13.93 -8.01
N ALA A 267 0.45 12.87 -7.19
CA ALA A 267 1.25 12.80 -5.98
C ALA A 267 2.77 12.91 -6.26
N ARG A 268 3.23 12.33 -7.37
CA ARG A 268 4.65 12.35 -7.77
C ARG A 268 5.17 13.73 -8.17
N THR A 269 4.30 14.70 -8.45
CA THR A 269 4.72 16.09 -8.75
C THR A 269 5.47 16.76 -7.58
N ALA A 270 5.22 16.32 -6.34
CA ALA A 270 5.89 16.81 -5.15
C ALA A 270 7.29 16.18 -4.92
N TRP A 271 7.70 15.22 -5.75
CA TRP A 271 8.94 14.47 -5.60
C TRP A 271 9.98 14.85 -6.67
N GLU A 272 11.22 15.09 -6.25
CA GLU A 272 12.32 15.37 -7.17
C GLU A 272 13.04 14.07 -7.60
N PRO A 273 13.03 13.73 -8.89
CA PRO A 273 13.63 12.49 -9.34
C PRO A 273 15.15 12.49 -9.36
N LYS A 274 15.74 11.45 -8.76
CA LYS A 274 17.20 11.20 -8.80
C LYS A 274 17.73 10.88 -10.20
N SER A 275 16.89 10.33 -11.09
CA SER A 275 17.28 9.94 -12.46
C SER A 275 16.19 10.30 -13.47
N ALA A 276 16.54 11.18 -14.41
CA ALA A 276 15.65 11.57 -15.50
C ALA A 276 15.34 10.38 -16.43
N THR A 277 16.31 9.50 -16.68
CA THR A 277 16.12 8.29 -17.50
C THR A 277 15.09 7.35 -16.89
N ARG A 278 15.15 7.12 -15.57
CA ARG A 278 14.17 6.27 -14.88
C ARG A 278 12.76 6.83 -14.97
N VAL A 279 12.61 8.15 -14.78
CA VAL A 279 11.30 8.80 -14.91
C VAL A 279 10.80 8.74 -16.35
N GLN A 280 11.68 8.92 -17.35
CA GLN A 280 11.29 8.76 -18.74
C GLN A 280 10.75 7.35 -19.02
N ASN A 281 11.45 6.32 -18.52
CA ASN A 281 10.96 4.95 -18.65
C ASN A 281 9.58 4.80 -17.99
N ASP A 282 9.39 5.30 -16.78
CA ASP A 282 8.08 5.25 -16.10
C ASP A 282 6.98 5.97 -16.89
N VAL A 283 7.29 7.11 -17.52
CA VAL A 283 6.38 7.87 -18.40
C VAL A 283 6.01 7.06 -19.64
N ASP A 284 7.01 6.55 -20.38
CA ASP A 284 6.78 5.81 -21.61
C ASP A 284 5.99 4.52 -21.35
N GLN A 285 6.28 3.83 -20.23
CA GLN A 285 5.55 2.64 -19.79
C GLN A 285 4.10 3.01 -19.41
N SER A 286 3.89 4.09 -18.64
CA SER A 286 2.55 4.57 -18.26
C SER A 286 1.69 4.90 -19.48
N VAL A 287 2.24 5.63 -20.44
CA VAL A 287 1.54 5.98 -21.69
C VAL A 287 1.24 4.72 -22.51
N ARG A 288 2.21 3.81 -22.66
CA ARG A 288 1.99 2.57 -23.41
C ARG A 288 0.88 1.74 -22.79
N ILE A 289 0.99 1.42 -21.50
CA ILE A 289 0.03 0.52 -20.86
C ILE A 289 -1.37 1.13 -20.78
N SER A 290 -1.46 2.45 -20.59
CA SER A 290 -2.76 3.13 -20.56
C SER A 290 -3.49 3.03 -21.90
N ASN A 291 -2.77 3.13 -23.02
CA ASN A 291 -3.38 2.97 -24.34
C ASN A 291 -3.86 1.52 -24.57
N LEU A 292 -3.04 0.53 -24.21
CA LEU A 292 -3.44 -0.88 -24.31
C LEU A 292 -4.67 -1.20 -23.45
N ALA A 293 -4.69 -0.71 -22.20
CA ALA A 293 -5.83 -0.88 -21.31
C ALA A 293 -7.09 -0.21 -21.87
N LEU A 294 -7.00 1.01 -22.41
CA LEU A 294 -8.13 1.68 -23.06
C LEU A 294 -8.65 0.92 -24.28
N ASP A 295 -7.77 0.36 -25.10
CA ASP A 295 -8.20 -0.41 -26.27
C ASP A 295 -8.92 -1.71 -25.84
N GLN A 296 -8.43 -2.40 -24.80
CA GLN A 296 -9.11 -3.57 -24.26
C GLN A 296 -10.42 -3.23 -23.54
N MET A 297 -10.49 -2.11 -22.83
CA MET A 297 -11.73 -1.60 -22.23
C MET A 297 -12.78 -1.26 -23.30
N GLN A 298 -12.37 -0.78 -24.48
CA GLN A 298 -13.30 -0.51 -25.59
C GLN A 298 -13.98 -1.79 -26.09
N GLU A 299 -13.25 -2.91 -26.14
CA GLU A 299 -13.78 -4.22 -26.51
C GLU A 299 -14.76 -4.76 -25.45
N LEU A 300 -14.51 -4.47 -24.17
CA LEU A 300 -15.32 -4.91 -23.05
C LEU A 300 -16.56 -4.04 -22.78
N ALA A 301 -16.54 -2.78 -23.20
CA ALA A 301 -17.51 -1.76 -22.79
C ALA A 301 -18.97 -2.22 -22.92
N ARG A 302 -19.34 -2.83 -24.06
CA ARG A 302 -20.70 -3.32 -24.29
C ARG A 302 -21.09 -4.46 -23.36
N ALA A 303 -20.17 -5.40 -23.11
CA ALA A 303 -20.40 -6.51 -22.19
C ALA A 303 -20.49 -6.04 -20.73
N ALA A 304 -19.77 -4.95 -20.40
CA ALA A 304 -19.82 -4.30 -19.10
C ALA A 304 -21.03 -3.35 -18.91
N GLY A 305 -21.93 -3.26 -19.90
CA GLY A 305 -23.11 -2.37 -19.83
C GLY A 305 -22.77 -0.88 -19.96
N VAL A 306 -21.57 -0.54 -20.44
CA VAL A 306 -21.11 0.84 -20.66
C VAL A 306 -21.45 1.28 -22.08
N SER A 307 -22.08 2.45 -22.23
CA SER A 307 -22.43 2.97 -23.55
C SER A 307 -21.18 3.43 -24.33
N ASP A 308 -21.24 3.37 -25.67
CA ASP A 308 -20.16 3.86 -26.53
C ASP A 308 -19.90 5.39 -26.32
N GLU A 309 -20.90 6.14 -25.83
CA GLU A 309 -20.73 7.55 -25.47
C GLU A 309 -19.98 7.74 -24.16
N ASP A 310 -20.39 7.03 -23.09
CA ASP A 310 -19.73 7.08 -21.78
C ASP A 310 -18.27 6.64 -21.88
N PHE A 311 -18.02 5.57 -22.64
CA PHE A 311 -16.65 5.10 -22.87
C PHE A 311 -15.81 6.15 -23.62
N ARG A 312 -16.35 6.80 -24.67
CA ARG A 312 -15.66 7.89 -25.37
C ARG A 312 -15.35 9.07 -24.44
N ASN A 313 -16.26 9.41 -23.53
CA ASN A 313 -16.04 10.46 -22.54
C ASN A 313 -14.94 10.06 -21.55
N ARG A 314 -14.96 8.82 -21.05
CA ARG A 314 -13.90 8.31 -20.16
C ARG A 314 -12.54 8.28 -20.87
N ARG A 315 -12.47 7.79 -22.11
CA ARG A 315 -11.24 7.79 -22.92
C ARG A 315 -10.70 9.21 -23.10
N ARG A 316 -11.57 10.20 -23.36
CA ARG A 316 -11.17 11.61 -23.47
C ARG A 316 -10.60 12.15 -22.17
N TYR A 317 -11.26 11.85 -21.03
CA TYR A 317 -10.77 12.23 -19.71
C TYR A 317 -9.39 11.63 -19.42
N ILE A 318 -9.19 10.32 -19.61
CA ILE A 318 -7.87 9.67 -19.39
C ILE A 318 -6.80 10.28 -20.31
N ASN A 319 -7.15 10.61 -21.56
CA ASN A 319 -6.20 11.28 -22.45
C ASN A 319 -5.77 12.64 -21.92
N GLN A 320 -6.72 13.44 -21.43
CA GLN A 320 -6.46 14.80 -20.94
C GLN A 320 -5.80 14.82 -19.55
N ALA A 321 -6.16 13.89 -18.66
CA ALA A 321 -5.67 13.85 -17.28
C ALA A 321 -4.34 13.09 -17.14
N LEU A 322 -4.06 12.13 -18.02
CA LEU A 322 -2.89 11.26 -17.92
C LEU A 322 -1.98 11.33 -19.14
N ILE A 323 -2.49 10.95 -20.31
CA ILE A 323 -1.63 10.65 -21.47
C ILE A 323 -0.97 11.91 -22.04
N VAL A 324 -1.73 12.99 -22.25
CA VAL A 324 -1.21 14.25 -22.79
C VAL A 324 -0.22 14.91 -21.82
N PRO A 325 -0.54 15.10 -20.53
CA PRO A 325 0.41 15.68 -19.57
C PRO A 325 1.73 14.91 -19.48
N LEU A 326 1.69 13.57 -19.50
CA LEU A 326 2.90 12.75 -19.45
C LEU A 326 3.77 12.90 -20.70
N ARG A 327 3.15 12.99 -21.89
CA ARG A 327 3.88 13.25 -23.15
C ARG A 327 4.52 14.64 -23.14
N ASP A 328 3.77 15.66 -22.72
CA ASP A 328 4.28 17.03 -22.62
C ASP A 328 5.45 17.10 -21.63
N TYR A 329 5.33 16.45 -20.47
CA TYR A 329 6.39 16.37 -19.47
C TYR A 329 7.67 15.71 -20.03
N ARG A 330 7.54 14.61 -20.78
CA ARG A 330 8.66 13.95 -21.45
C ARG A 330 9.34 14.88 -22.46
N ASP A 331 8.55 15.49 -23.34
CA ASP A 331 9.06 16.24 -24.48
C ASP A 331 9.65 17.60 -24.08
N GLN A 332 9.15 18.21 -22.99
CA GLN A 332 9.59 19.53 -22.54
C GLN A 332 10.62 19.46 -21.39
N VAL A 333 10.32 18.70 -20.33
CA VAL A 333 11.10 18.74 -19.08
C VAL A 333 12.21 17.70 -19.08
N LEU A 334 11.88 16.45 -19.39
CA LEU A 334 12.88 15.37 -19.36
C LEU A 334 13.89 15.51 -20.50
N ALA A 335 13.43 15.84 -21.71
CA ALA A 335 14.31 16.09 -22.85
C ALA A 335 15.33 17.21 -22.59
N HIS A 336 14.96 18.24 -21.81
CA HIS A 336 15.89 19.28 -21.39
C HIS A 336 16.87 18.78 -20.33
N ARG A 337 16.39 18.08 -19.29
CA ARG A 337 17.23 17.54 -18.19
C ARG A 337 18.26 16.52 -18.67
N MET A 338 17.92 15.69 -19.65
CA MET A 338 18.85 14.71 -20.22
C MET A 338 19.95 15.34 -21.07
N LYS A 339 19.71 16.53 -21.64
CA LYS A 339 20.74 17.29 -22.36
C LYS A 339 21.72 17.99 -21.41
N THR A 340 21.31 18.28 -20.18
CA THR A 340 22.09 19.09 -19.23
C THR A 340 22.76 18.28 -18.11
N ALA A 341 22.32 17.05 -17.82
CA ALA A 341 22.88 16.23 -16.76
C ALA A 341 23.77 15.09 -17.30
N PRO A 342 24.96 14.82 -16.71
CA PRO A 342 25.69 13.59 -17.00
C PRO A 342 24.87 12.38 -16.56
N ALA A 343 24.96 11.28 -17.32
CA ALA A 343 24.24 10.04 -17.01
C ALA A 343 24.63 9.54 -15.62
N ALA A 344 23.72 9.68 -14.65
CA ALA A 344 23.86 9.02 -13.36
C ALA A 344 23.85 7.51 -13.61
N ALA A 345 24.75 6.77 -12.94
CA ALA A 345 24.87 5.33 -13.13
C ALA A 345 23.54 4.63 -12.82
N ASP A 346 23.06 3.83 -13.77
CA ASP A 346 21.87 2.97 -13.69
C ASP A 346 22.08 1.76 -12.76
N GLY A 347 22.70 1.94 -11.60
CA GLY A 347 22.82 0.88 -10.61
C GLY A 347 21.49 0.63 -9.91
N GLU A 348 21.05 -0.64 -9.79
CA GLU A 348 20.08 -1.03 -8.76
C GLU A 348 20.50 -0.41 -7.42
N ASP A 349 19.54 0.06 -6.62
CA ASP A 349 19.89 0.61 -5.31
C ASP A 349 20.62 -0.52 -4.54
N PRO A 350 21.79 -0.31 -3.92
CA PRO A 350 22.40 -1.35 -3.10
C PRO A 350 21.45 -1.93 -2.03
N ASP A 351 20.39 -1.21 -1.67
CA ASP A 351 19.30 -1.69 -0.79
C ASP A 351 18.23 -2.57 -1.50
N ASP A 352 18.24 -2.69 -2.85
CA ASP A 352 17.41 -3.63 -3.63
C ASP A 352 17.78 -5.09 -3.35
N GLN A 353 19.03 -5.35 -2.95
CA GLN A 353 19.45 -6.70 -2.55
C GLN A 353 18.93 -7.01 -1.15
N PRO A 354 18.33 -8.19 -0.94
CA PRO A 354 17.93 -8.59 0.39
C PRO A 354 19.15 -8.71 1.30
N LEU A 355 19.14 -7.91 2.36
CA LEU A 355 20.08 -8.04 3.46
C LEU A 355 19.81 -9.38 4.17
N LEU A 356 20.47 -10.44 3.70
CA LEU A 356 20.48 -11.75 4.33
C LEU A 356 20.93 -11.58 5.79
N ILE A 357 20.02 -11.78 6.74
CA ILE A 357 20.37 -11.83 8.16
C ILE A 357 20.97 -13.23 8.40
N PRO A 358 22.21 -13.36 8.88
CA PRO A 358 22.71 -14.64 9.34
C PRO A 358 21.90 -15.05 10.58
N ALA A 359 21.35 -16.26 10.59
CA ALA A 359 20.51 -16.82 11.65
C ALA A 359 21.15 -16.88 13.06
N THR A 360 22.38 -16.40 13.23
CA THR A 360 23.20 -16.57 14.43
C THR A 360 23.41 -15.30 15.27
N GLN A 361 22.79 -14.16 14.92
CA GLN A 361 22.83 -12.99 15.80
C GLN A 361 21.51 -12.86 16.57
N PRO A 362 21.43 -13.36 17.82
CA PRO A 362 20.35 -12.97 18.70
C PRO A 362 20.41 -11.46 18.89
N LEU A 363 19.32 -10.76 18.59
CA LEU A 363 19.14 -9.37 19.01
C LEU A 363 19.16 -9.37 20.53
N THR A 364 20.34 -9.07 21.10
CA THR A 364 20.51 -8.93 22.54
C THR A 364 19.72 -7.70 22.98
N THR A 365 18.52 -7.92 23.50
CA THR A 365 17.79 -6.91 24.28
C THR A 365 18.45 -6.85 25.65
N ASN A 366 19.45 -5.98 25.80
CA ASN A 366 19.93 -5.58 27.12
C ASN A 366 18.96 -4.59 27.76
#